data_AF-A0A821PII9-F1
#
_entry.id   AF-A0A821PII9-F1
#
_cell.length_a   1.000
_cell.length_b   1.000
_cell.length_c   1.000
_cell.angle_alpha   90.00
_cell.angle_beta   90.00
_cell.angle_gamma   90.00
#
_symmetry.space_group_name_H-M   'P 1'
#
loop_
_entity.id
_entity.type
_entity.pdbx_description
1 polymer ?
#
loop_
_entity_poly.entity_id
_entity_poly.type
_entity_poly.pdbx_seq_one_letter_code
_entity_poly.pdbx_strand_id
1 'polypeptide(L)'
;MEVIKLVGKYLNVPVGPLCYNTDKIPTTVLDKQSVEGFATIILHLTSKSGYSMSQEELLISYQWLEHIAMYSNQASSNPTFAKNFLQGINRALEKKSYLTGNNLTTTDIAVFYVVQPLVGNLTILEQESLLHLSRWCKHVQAQPKVCSHCAPIPLNTLNLHILAPAVH
;
A
#
# COMPACT_ATOMS: atom_id res chain seq x y z
N MET A 1 -9.08 9.54 -0.81
CA MET A 1 -9.74 9.33 -2.12
C MET A 1 -8.77 8.99 -3.25
N GLU A 2 -7.61 9.65 -3.36
CA GLU A 2 -6.69 9.41 -4.49
C GLU A 2 -6.20 7.96 -4.60
N VAL A 3 -5.90 7.30 -3.48
CA VAL A 3 -5.52 5.89 -3.44
C VAL A 3 -6.55 4.97 -4.10
N ILE A 4 -7.85 5.22 -3.91
CA ILE A 4 -8.92 4.44 -4.56
C ILE A 4 -8.82 4.56 -6.08
N LYS A 5 -8.58 5.76 -6.60
CA LYS A 5 -8.42 5.99 -8.04
C LYS A 5 -7.17 5.30 -8.58
N LEU A 6 -6.05 5.36 -7.86
CA LEU A 6 -4.80 4.68 -8.24
C LEU A 6 -4.97 3.16 -8.27
N VAL A 7 -5.66 2.58 -7.28
CA VAL A 7 -6.00 1.16 -7.28
C VAL A 7 -6.92 0.79 -8.43
N GLY A 8 -7.95 1.60 -8.72
CA GLY A 8 -8.80 1.40 -9.90
C GLY A 8 -8.02 1.39 -11.22
N LYS A 9 -7.08 2.32 -11.39
CA LYS A 9 -6.16 2.34 -12.54
C LYS A 9 -5.28 1.09 -12.60
N TYR A 10 -4.71 0.68 -11.46
CA TYR A 10 -3.89 -0.54 -11.38
C TYR A 10 -4.67 -1.80 -11.79
N LEU A 11 -5.93 -1.90 -11.36
CA LEU A 11 -6.82 -3.02 -11.67
C LEU A 11 -7.47 -2.92 -13.05
N ASN A 12 -7.36 -1.77 -13.72
CA ASN A 12 -8.12 -1.44 -14.92
C ASN A 12 -9.64 -1.57 -14.71
N VAL A 13 -10.14 -1.13 -13.55
CA VAL A 13 -11.55 -1.15 -13.16
C VAL A 13 -12.04 0.28 -12.90
N PRO A 14 -13.16 0.72 -13.50
CA PRO A 14 -13.69 2.07 -13.26
C PRO A 14 -14.20 2.19 -11.82
N VAL A 15 -13.77 3.26 -11.15
CA VAL A 15 -14.10 3.51 -9.73
C VAL A 15 -15.42 4.24 -9.53
N GLY A 16 -16.07 4.72 -10.60
CA GLY A 16 -17.29 5.52 -10.51
C GLY A 16 -17.08 6.92 -9.90
N PRO A 17 -18.17 7.67 -9.67
CA PRO A 17 -18.12 8.96 -8.97
C PRO A 17 -17.80 8.73 -7.49
N LEU A 18 -16.66 9.27 -7.05
CA LEU A 18 -16.18 9.13 -5.68
C LEU A 18 -16.44 10.41 -4.88
N CYS A 19 -17.11 10.30 -3.74
CA CYS A 19 -17.40 11.41 -2.84
C CYS A 19 -17.25 10.97 -1.37
N TYR A 20 -17.52 11.89 -0.45
CA TYR A 20 -17.68 11.60 0.97
C TYR A 20 -19.17 11.68 1.32
N ASN A 21 -19.67 10.73 2.10
CA ASN A 21 -21.02 10.81 2.68
C ASN A 21 -21.04 11.83 3.85
N THR A 22 -22.20 11.96 4.51
CA THR A 22 -22.39 12.87 5.66
C THR A 22 -21.42 12.62 6.81
N ASP A 23 -21.00 11.36 6.99
CA ASP A 23 -20.08 10.93 8.05
C ASP A 23 -18.61 10.99 7.62
N LYS A 24 -18.33 11.61 6.46
CA LYS A 24 -16.98 11.71 5.87
C LYS A 24 -16.37 10.35 5.50
N ILE A 25 -17.21 9.34 5.26
CA ILE A 25 -16.79 8.03 4.77
C ILE A 25 -16.72 8.10 3.24
N PRO A 26 -15.66 7.57 2.60
CA PRO A 26 -15.59 7.52 1.14
C PRO A 26 -16.69 6.62 0.59
N THR A 27 -17.39 7.12 -0.42
CA THR A 27 -18.54 6.46 -1.05
C THR A 27 -18.42 6.55 -2.56
N THR A 28 -18.80 5.47 -3.25
CA THR A 28 -18.92 5.44 -4.71
C THR A 28 -20.15 4.65 -5.14
N VAL A 29 -20.56 4.82 -6.39
CA VAL A 29 -21.60 4.01 -7.03
C VAL A 29 -20.94 3.00 -7.97
N LEU A 30 -21.03 1.73 -7.61
CA LEU A 30 -20.54 0.60 -8.39
C LEU A 30 -21.72 -0.33 -8.68
N ASP A 31 -21.90 -0.74 -9.94
CA ASP A 31 -23.01 -1.64 -10.34
C ASP A 31 -24.41 -1.14 -9.93
N LYS A 32 -24.64 0.18 -9.94
CA LYS A 32 -25.88 0.84 -9.46
C LYS A 32 -26.15 0.69 -7.96
N GLN A 33 -25.15 0.27 -7.17
CA GLN A 33 -25.23 0.18 -5.72
C GLN A 33 -24.29 1.21 -5.07
N SER A 34 -24.73 1.82 -3.98
CA SER A 34 -23.86 2.64 -3.14
C SER A 34 -22.93 1.73 -2.35
N VAL A 35 -21.63 1.92 -2.52
CA VAL A 35 -20.58 1.19 -1.78
C VAL A 35 -19.81 2.20 -0.95
N GLU A 36 -19.74 1.94 0.35
CA GLU A 36 -19.17 2.86 1.35
C GLU A 36 -18.01 2.21 2.11
N GLY A 37 -17.03 3.02 2.48
CA GLY A 37 -15.86 2.59 3.23
C GLY A 37 -14.68 2.25 2.35
N PHE A 38 -13.48 2.64 2.79
CA PHE A 38 -12.26 2.47 2.00
C PHE A 38 -11.99 0.99 1.72
N ALA A 39 -12.00 0.12 2.73
CA ALA A 39 -11.73 -1.30 2.55
C ALA A 39 -12.75 -1.96 1.63
N THR A 40 -14.04 -1.72 1.86
CA THR A 40 -15.14 -2.27 1.05
C THR A 40 -15.00 -1.90 -0.41
N ILE A 41 -14.72 -0.62 -0.71
CA ILE A 41 -14.54 -0.15 -2.09
C ILE A 41 -13.35 -0.87 -2.76
N ILE A 42 -12.20 -0.95 -2.08
CA ILE A 42 -11.01 -1.62 -2.65
C ILE A 42 -11.26 -3.12 -2.90
N LEU A 43 -11.94 -3.80 -1.98
CA LEU A 43 -12.27 -5.22 -2.13
C LEU A 43 -13.31 -5.45 -3.24
N HIS A 44 -14.29 -4.55 -3.40
CA HIS A 44 -15.25 -4.59 -4.51
C HIS A 44 -14.57 -4.39 -5.86
N LEU A 45 -13.63 -3.44 -5.96
CA LEU A 45 -12.84 -3.26 -7.18
C LEU A 45 -11.99 -4.51 -7.49
N THR A 46 -11.43 -5.13 -6.46
CA THR A 46 -10.65 -6.37 -6.61
C THR A 46 -11.51 -7.51 -7.15
N SER A 47 -12.70 -7.72 -6.60
CA SER A 47 -13.60 -8.79 -7.09
C SER A 47 -14.03 -8.58 -8.55
N LYS A 48 -14.12 -7.33 -9.02
CA LYS A 48 -14.45 -6.98 -10.41
C LYS A 48 -13.28 -7.11 -11.38
N SER A 49 -12.05 -7.10 -10.89
CA SER A 49 -10.85 -7.21 -11.72
C SER A 49 -10.53 -8.64 -12.18
N GLY A 50 -11.24 -9.64 -11.67
CA GLY A 50 -10.98 -11.06 -11.93
C GLY A 50 -9.92 -11.70 -11.03
N TYR A 51 -9.30 -10.94 -10.11
CA TYR A 51 -8.46 -11.52 -9.07
C TYR A 51 -9.32 -12.23 -8.02
N SER A 52 -9.02 -13.51 -7.80
CA SER A 52 -9.58 -14.29 -6.71
C SER A 52 -8.63 -14.25 -5.51
N MET A 53 -9.20 -14.10 -4.32
CA MET A 53 -8.49 -14.21 -3.04
C MET A 53 -9.09 -15.37 -2.26
N SER A 54 -8.23 -16.14 -1.59
CA SER A 54 -8.67 -17.08 -0.57
C SER A 54 -9.39 -16.34 0.58
N GLN A 55 -10.16 -17.07 1.38
CA GLN A 55 -10.84 -16.48 2.55
C GLN A 55 -9.85 -15.88 3.55
N GLU A 56 -8.70 -16.52 3.74
CA GLU A 56 -7.64 -16.01 4.61
C GLU A 56 -7.04 -14.71 4.06
N GLU A 57 -6.69 -14.66 2.77
CA GLU A 57 -6.20 -13.45 2.11
C GLU A 57 -7.23 -12.32 2.17
N LEU A 58 -8.52 -12.61 2.00
CA LEU A 58 -9.60 -11.63 2.11
C LEU A 58 -9.70 -11.02 3.51
N LEU A 59 -9.64 -11.85 4.56
CA LEU A 59 -9.72 -11.38 5.95
C LEU A 59 -8.50 -10.54 6.33
N ILE A 60 -7.30 -10.99 5.96
CA ILE A 60 -6.05 -10.25 6.20
C ILE A 60 -6.05 -8.94 5.39
N SER A 61 -6.58 -8.97 4.16
CA SER A 61 -6.74 -7.80 3.31
C SER A 61 -7.65 -6.77 3.97
N TYR A 62 -8.82 -7.19 4.45
CA TYR A 62 -9.74 -6.32 5.16
C TYR A 62 -9.07 -5.66 6.38
N GLN A 63 -8.35 -6.45 7.18
CA GLN A 63 -7.62 -5.93 8.35
C GLN A 63 -6.62 -4.84 7.98
N TRP A 64 -5.80 -5.06 6.94
CA TRP A 64 -4.82 -4.05 6.50
C TRP A 64 -5.47 -2.81 5.93
N LEU A 65 -6.52 -2.97 5.13
CA LEU A 65 -7.24 -1.86 4.51
C LEU A 65 -7.93 -0.98 5.57
N GLU A 66 -8.52 -1.58 6.61
CA GLU A 66 -9.07 -0.84 7.75
C GLU A 66 -7.98 -0.15 8.56
N HIS A 67 -6.87 -0.84 8.84
CA HIS A 67 -5.74 -0.26 9.56
C HIS A 67 -5.21 1.00 8.88
N ILE A 68 -4.99 0.97 7.56
CA ILE A 68 -4.54 2.15 6.83
C ILE A 68 -5.62 3.24 6.75
N ALA A 69 -6.90 2.87 6.58
CA ALA A 69 -7.99 3.85 6.54
C ALA A 69 -8.12 4.63 7.84
N MET A 70 -7.91 3.96 8.99
CA MET A 70 -8.00 4.56 10.31
C MET A 70 -6.81 5.47 10.63
N TYR A 71 -5.59 5.09 10.25
CA TYR A 71 -4.36 5.75 10.72
C TYR A 71 -3.64 6.64 9.71
N SER A 72 -3.94 6.53 8.40
CA SER A 72 -3.18 7.26 7.36
C SER A 72 -3.25 8.78 7.50
N ASN A 73 -4.40 9.33 7.89
CA ASN A 73 -4.56 10.78 8.06
C ASN A 73 -3.73 11.32 9.22
N GLN A 74 -3.64 10.56 10.32
CA GLN A 74 -2.80 10.91 11.46
C GLN A 74 -1.31 10.77 11.12
N ALA A 75 -0.93 9.70 10.42
CA ALA A 75 0.43 9.52 9.93
C ALA A 75 0.86 10.64 8.96
N SER A 76 -0.07 11.15 8.14
CA SER A 76 0.24 12.23 7.20
C SER A 76 0.42 13.59 7.87
N SER A 77 -0.18 13.81 9.05
CA SER A 77 -0.13 15.09 9.77
C SER A 77 0.88 15.13 10.92
N ASN A 78 1.38 13.99 11.38
CA ASN A 78 2.30 13.89 12.51
C ASN A 78 3.49 12.97 12.19
N PRO A 79 4.72 13.52 11.99
CA PRO A 79 5.91 12.74 11.65
C PRO A 79 6.28 11.67 12.67
N THR A 80 6.13 11.94 13.97
CA THR A 80 6.41 10.98 15.04
C THR A 80 5.44 9.80 14.96
N PHE A 81 4.15 10.09 14.75
CA PHE A 81 3.15 9.04 14.54
C PHE A 81 3.42 8.26 13.24
N ALA A 82 3.79 8.96 12.16
CA ALA A 82 4.16 8.34 10.89
C ALA A 82 5.26 7.31 11.08
N LYS A 83 6.31 7.65 11.83
CA LYS A 83 7.43 6.74 12.12
C LYS A 83 6.96 5.47 12.84
N ASN A 84 6.12 5.61 13.86
CA ASN A 84 5.56 4.46 14.60
C ASN A 84 4.63 3.61 13.72
N PHE A 85 3.80 4.26 12.89
CA PHE A 85 2.92 3.60 11.93
C PHE A 85 3.73 2.78 10.90
N LEU A 86 4.79 3.35 10.33
CA LEU A 86 5.68 2.66 9.39
C LEU A 86 6.48 1.54 10.07
N GLN A 87 6.90 1.70 11.32
CA GLN A 87 7.54 0.64 12.11
C GLN A 87 6.61 -0.56 12.32
N GLY A 88 5.32 -0.32 12.57
CA GLY A 88 4.33 -1.39 12.68
C GLY A 88 4.23 -2.23 11.40
N ILE A 89 4.20 -1.57 10.24
CA ILE A 89 4.17 -2.23 8.93
C ILE A 89 5.49 -2.98 8.68
N ASN A 90 6.64 -2.35 8.97
CA ASN A 90 7.95 -2.98 8.85
C ASN A 90 8.05 -4.29 9.65
N ARG A 91 7.56 -4.29 10.90
CA ARG A 91 7.53 -5.49 11.74
C ARG A 91 6.62 -6.59 11.15
N ALA A 92 5.48 -6.21 10.59
CA ALA A 92 4.59 -7.19 9.96
C ALA A 92 5.19 -7.84 8.69
N LEU A 93 6.10 -7.14 8.01
CA LEU A 93 6.83 -7.61 6.82
C LEU A 93 8.14 -8.35 7.14
N GLU A 94 8.48 -8.50 8.42
CA GLU A 94 9.71 -9.17 8.86
C GLU A 94 9.82 -10.59 8.33
N LYS A 95 8.72 -11.36 8.42
CA LYS A 95 8.63 -12.78 8.03
C LYS A 95 7.77 -13.02 6.79
N LYS A 96 7.37 -11.96 6.08
CA LYS A 96 6.47 -12.05 4.93
C LYS A 96 7.01 -11.29 3.74
N SER A 97 6.85 -11.84 2.55
CA SER A 97 7.16 -11.12 1.31
C SER A 97 6.15 -10.00 1.05
N TYR A 98 4.88 -10.24 1.40
CA TYR A 98 3.75 -9.34 1.22
C TYR A 98 2.88 -9.27 2.47
N LEU A 99 2.04 -8.24 2.60
CA LEU A 99 1.19 -8.03 3.77
C LEU A 99 0.15 -9.14 3.96
N THR A 100 -0.29 -9.71 2.84
CA THR A 100 -1.26 -10.80 2.76
C THR A 100 -0.62 -12.19 2.72
N GLY A 101 0.71 -12.29 2.79
CA GLY A 101 1.44 -13.57 2.83
C GLY A 101 2.47 -13.68 1.71
N ASN A 102 2.28 -14.65 0.83
CA ASN A 102 3.29 -15.05 -0.17
C ASN A 102 3.05 -14.47 -1.56
N ASN A 103 1.87 -13.91 -1.83
CA ASN A 103 1.50 -13.35 -3.12
C ASN A 103 1.27 -11.84 -3.02
N LEU A 104 1.60 -11.11 -4.08
CA LEU A 104 1.23 -9.71 -4.21
C LEU A 104 -0.28 -9.60 -4.44
N THR A 105 -0.98 -8.86 -3.59
CA THR A 105 -2.42 -8.62 -3.74
C THR A 105 -2.74 -7.14 -3.91
N THR A 106 -4.00 -6.81 -4.25
CA THR A 106 -4.47 -5.43 -4.28
C THR A 106 -4.25 -4.70 -2.95
N THR A 107 -4.26 -5.43 -1.84
CA THR A 107 -3.99 -4.86 -0.51
C THR A 107 -2.58 -4.28 -0.45
N ASP A 108 -1.57 -4.99 -0.94
CA ASP A 108 -0.21 -4.48 -1.00
C ASP A 108 -0.13 -3.20 -1.84
N ILE A 109 -0.86 -3.15 -2.96
CA ILE A 109 -0.92 -1.97 -3.83
C ILE A 109 -1.57 -0.77 -3.14
N ALA A 110 -2.71 -1.00 -2.48
CA ALA A 110 -3.43 0.04 -1.75
C ALA A 110 -2.59 0.59 -0.59
N VAL A 111 -1.97 -0.29 0.19
CA VAL A 111 -1.07 0.10 1.29
C VAL A 111 0.15 0.83 0.73
N PHE A 112 0.72 0.37 -0.39
CA PHE A 112 1.87 1.03 -1.01
C PHE A 112 1.56 2.48 -1.35
N TYR A 113 0.44 2.75 -2.02
CA TYR A 113 0.07 4.13 -2.35
C TYR A 113 -0.19 5.01 -1.13
N VAL A 114 -0.58 4.44 0.02
CA VAL A 114 -0.71 5.19 1.29
C VAL A 114 0.66 5.50 1.89
N VAL A 115 1.56 4.52 1.94
CA VAL A 115 2.86 4.67 2.63
C VAL A 115 3.92 5.33 1.76
N GLN A 116 3.79 5.29 0.44
CA GLN A 116 4.76 5.83 -0.51
C GLN A 116 5.16 7.28 -0.19
N PRO A 117 4.23 8.24 -0.01
CA PRO A 117 4.60 9.60 0.34
C PRO A 117 5.22 9.71 1.74
N LEU A 118 4.83 8.86 2.69
CA LEU A 118 5.40 8.85 4.03
C LEU A 118 6.85 8.38 4.04
N VAL A 119 7.15 7.32 3.29
CA VAL A 119 8.51 6.78 3.11
C VAL A 119 9.39 7.75 2.33
N GLY A 120 8.83 8.44 1.33
CA GLY A 120 9.53 9.47 0.56
C GLY A 120 10.00 10.67 1.40
N ASN A 121 9.36 10.92 2.55
CA ASN A 121 9.75 11.99 3.48
C ASN A 121 10.82 11.58 4.50
N LEU A 122 11.20 10.29 4.53
CA LEU A 122 12.21 9.80 5.47
C LEU A 122 13.62 10.11 5.01
N THR A 123 14.51 10.35 5.97
CA THR A 123 15.95 10.38 5.70
C THR A 123 16.48 9.00 5.32
N ILE A 124 17.66 8.93 4.69
CA ILE A 124 18.31 7.66 4.31
C ILE A 124 18.48 6.75 5.54
N LEU A 125 18.94 7.29 6.67
CA LEU A 125 19.12 6.54 7.91
C LEU A 125 17.80 5.97 8.45
N GLU A 126 16.70 6.71 8.31
CA GLU A 126 15.39 6.21 8.72
C GLU A 126 14.87 5.13 7.79
N GLN A 127 15.10 5.25 6.47
CA GLN A 127 14.77 4.19 5.51
C GLN A 127 15.57 2.90 5.79
N GLU A 128 16.83 3.01 6.19
CA GLU A 128 17.66 1.87 6.60
C GLU A 128 17.12 1.17 7.85
N SER A 129 16.58 1.93 8.81
CA SER A 129 15.92 1.36 10.00
C SER A 129 14.62 0.60 9.70
N LEU A 130 14.07 0.77 8.49
CA LEU A 130 12.83 0.14 8.02
C LEU A 130 13.10 -0.83 6.88
N LEU A 131 14.10 -1.71 7.04
CA LEU A 131 14.60 -2.61 5.99
C LEU A 131 13.51 -3.43 5.28
N HIS A 132 12.57 -4.03 6.03
CA HIS A 132 11.53 -4.90 5.45
C HIS A 132 10.51 -4.11 4.65
N LEU A 133 10.13 -2.93 5.16
CA LEU A 133 9.27 -1.99 4.45
C LEU A 133 9.98 -1.48 3.19
N SER A 134 11.24 -1.07 3.28
CA SER A 134 12.04 -0.59 2.15
C SER A 134 12.17 -1.66 1.06
N ARG A 135 12.49 -2.92 1.44
CA ARG A 135 12.50 -4.06 0.51
C ARG A 135 11.16 -4.25 -0.18
N TRP A 136 10.06 -4.24 0.60
CA TRP A 136 8.71 -4.42 0.07
C TRP A 136 8.31 -3.27 -0.85
N CYS A 137 8.55 -2.01 -0.48
CA CYS A 137 8.30 -0.84 -1.33
C CYS A 137 9.06 -0.95 -2.66
N LYS A 138 10.34 -1.34 -2.61
CA LYS A 138 11.15 -1.57 -3.81
C LYS A 138 10.56 -2.65 -4.72
N HIS A 139 10.01 -3.71 -4.13
CA HIS A 139 9.40 -4.80 -4.89
C HIS A 139 8.04 -4.41 -5.51
N VAL A 140 7.18 -3.71 -4.74
CA VAL A 140 5.87 -3.24 -5.23
C VAL A 140 6.05 -2.17 -6.31
N GLN A 141 6.96 -1.21 -6.12
CA GLN A 141 7.19 -0.15 -7.11
C GLN A 141 7.81 -0.67 -8.43
N ALA A 142 8.49 -1.82 -8.40
CA ALA A 142 9.07 -2.44 -9.60
C ALA A 142 8.00 -3.03 -10.54
N GLN A 143 6.76 -3.18 -10.07
CA GLN A 143 5.66 -3.66 -10.91
C GLN A 143 5.34 -2.61 -11.99
N PRO A 144 5.31 -2.98 -13.29
CA PRO A 144 5.10 -2.01 -14.37
C PRO A 144 3.83 -1.16 -14.20
N LYS A 145 2.74 -1.79 -13.75
CA LYS A 145 1.45 -1.14 -13.50
C LYS A 145 1.45 -0.19 -12.30
N VAL A 146 2.41 -0.31 -11.39
CA VAL A 146 2.53 0.58 -10.22
C VAL A 146 3.37 1.79 -10.59
N CYS A 147 4.54 1.55 -11.17
CA CYS A 147 5.50 2.58 -11.59
C CYS A 147 4.90 3.56 -12.61
N SER A 148 3.99 3.11 -13.47
CA SER A 148 3.30 3.99 -14.44
C SER A 148 2.40 5.05 -13.78
N HIS A 149 2.02 4.87 -12.52
CA HIS A 149 1.04 5.73 -11.83
C HIS A 149 1.62 6.52 -10.66
N CYS A 150 2.87 6.27 -10.25
CA CYS A 150 3.50 6.95 -9.13
C CYS A 150 5.01 7.07 -9.35
N ALA A 151 5.59 8.20 -8.98
CA ALA A 151 7.03 8.39 -9.05
C ALA A 151 7.74 7.40 -8.09
N PRO A 152 8.80 6.72 -8.54
CA PRO A 152 9.49 5.74 -7.71
C PRO A 152 10.18 6.44 -6.53
N ILE A 153 10.16 5.78 -5.36
CA ILE A 153 10.93 6.25 -4.21
C ILE A 153 12.40 5.87 -4.45
N PRO A 154 13.34 6.82 -4.32
CA PRO A 154 14.75 6.50 -4.31
C PRO A 154 15.07 5.74 -3.01
N LEU A 155 15.09 4.41 -3.09
CA LEU A 155 15.45 3.54 -1.99
C LEU A 155 16.89 3.08 -2.18
N ASN A 156 17.82 3.90 -1.67
CA ASN A 156 19.24 3.57 -1.61
C ASN A 156 19.48 2.64 -0.43
N THR A 157 19.01 1.39 -0.55
CA THR A 157 19.49 0.32 0.33
C THR A 157 20.93 0.00 -0.08
N LEU A 158 21.86 0.85 0.35
CA LEU A 158 23.28 0.52 0.41
C LEU A 158 23.39 -0.62 1.42
N ASN A 159 23.66 -1.84 0.96
CA ASN A 159 24.39 -2.89 1.70
C ASN A 159 24.31 -4.23 0.94
N LEU A 160 25.00 -4.32 -0.20
CA LEU A 160 25.48 -5.59 -0.75
C LEU A 160 26.95 -5.47 -1.22
N HIS A 161 27.76 -4.61 -0.58
CA HIS A 161 29.19 -4.57 -0.86
C HIS A 161 29.95 -5.82 -0.37
N ILE A 162 29.30 -6.70 0.41
CA ILE A 162 29.94 -7.91 0.95
C ILE A 162 29.96 -9.07 -0.07
N LEU A 163 29.10 -9.04 -1.11
CA LEU A 163 29.04 -10.11 -2.11
C LEU A 163 29.83 -9.84 -3.40
N ALA A 164 30.44 -8.66 -3.54
CA ALA A 164 31.38 -8.38 -4.61
C ALA A 164 32.80 -8.40 -4.04
N PRO A 165 33.66 -9.38 -4.40
CA PRO A 165 35.07 -9.26 -4.11
C PRO A 165 35.58 -7.99 -4.78
N ALA A 166 36.24 -7.10 -4.02
CA ALA A 166 37.07 -6.08 -4.63
C ALA A 166 38.14 -6.82 -5.43
N VAL A 167 38.08 -6.70 -6.75
CA VAL A 167 39.17 -7.17 -7.62
C VAL A 167 40.33 -6.23 -7.35
N HIS A 168 41.37 -6.78 -6.71
CA HIS A 168 42.66 -6.11 -6.53
C HIS A 168 43.36 -5.89 -7.87
#